data_AF-A0A533X5J0-F1
#
_entry.id   AF-A0A533X5J0-F1
#
_cell.length_a   1.000
_cell.length_b   1.000
_cell.length_c   1.000
_cell.angle_alpha   90.00
_cell.angle_beta   90.00
_cell.angle_gamma   90.00
#
_symmetry.space_group_name_H-M   'P 1'
#
loop_
_entity.id
_entity.type
_entity.pdbx_description
1 polymer ?
#
loop_
_entity_poly.entity_id
_entity_poly.type
_entity_poly.pdbx_seq_one_letter_code
_entity_poly.pdbx_strand_id
1 'polypeptide(L)'
;MALALVDPRQLKRLRLQLGMTQARLAREAGVSQSLIAKIEAGMVDPAFSSLKAISEVLSSRRATAEKKAADVMSSPVISVQTAEKLSDCIALMKKRGISQMPVLEDGRSVGSVTESGILTLLA
;
A
#
# COMPACT_ATOMS: atom_id res chain seq x y z
N MET A 1 3.38 6.53 -18.46
CA MET A 1 3.48 6.12 -17.05
C MET A 1 4.76 6.72 -16.47
N ALA A 2 4.68 7.42 -15.34
CA ALA A 2 5.87 7.98 -14.70
C ALA A 2 6.82 6.85 -14.28
N LEU A 3 8.08 6.93 -14.73
CA LEU A 3 9.14 6.00 -14.34
C LEU A 3 9.55 6.34 -12.90
N ALA A 4 8.87 5.76 -11.92
CA ALA A 4 9.24 5.94 -10.52
C ALA A 4 10.56 5.20 -10.27
N LEU A 5 11.65 5.94 -10.04
CA LEU A 5 12.92 5.36 -9.63
C LEU A 5 12.78 4.73 -8.25
N VAL A 6 13.38 3.56 -8.07
CA VAL A 6 13.45 2.89 -6.77
C VAL A 6 14.41 3.63 -5.86
N ASP A 7 14.03 3.83 -4.59
CA ASP A 7 14.98 4.24 -3.56
C ASP A 7 15.95 3.08 -3.29
N PRO A 8 17.28 3.26 -3.47
CA PRO A 8 18.28 2.23 -3.22
C PRO A 8 18.14 1.56 -1.84
N ARG A 9 17.73 2.31 -0.81
CA ARG A 9 17.53 1.80 0.56
C ARG A 9 16.39 0.80 0.66
N GLN A 10 15.45 0.82 -0.29
CA GLN A 10 14.30 -0.07 -0.32
C GLN A 10 14.50 -1.29 -1.25
N LEU A 11 15.63 -1.36 -1.97
CA LEU A 11 15.87 -2.35 -3.01
C LEU A 11 15.70 -3.80 -2.51
N LYS A 12 16.34 -4.14 -1.37
CA LYS A 12 16.26 -5.47 -0.76
C LYS A 12 14.82 -5.87 -0.44
N ARG A 13 14.07 -4.96 0.16
CA ARG A 13 12.68 -5.18 0.55
C ARG A 13 11.80 -5.44 -0.68
N LEU A 14 11.89 -4.59 -1.70
CA LEU A 14 11.10 -4.69 -2.91
C LEU A 14 11.42 -5.97 -3.70
N ARG A 15 12.71 -6.30 -3.83
CA ARG A 15 13.16 -7.54 -4.47
C ARG A 15 12.57 -8.77 -3.78
N LEU A 16 12.60 -8.83 -2.45
CA LEU A 16 12.06 -9.95 -1.68
C LEU A 16 10.53 -10.04 -1.78
N GLN A 17 9.82 -8.91 -1.77
CA GLN A 17 8.36 -8.88 -1.97
C GLN A 17 7.94 -9.45 -3.33
N LEU A 18 8.80 -9.35 -4.35
CA LEU A 18 8.58 -9.91 -5.68
C LEU A 18 9.16 -11.33 -5.83
N GLY A 19 9.64 -11.95 -4.75
CA GLY A 19 10.19 -13.32 -4.77
C GLY A 19 11.48 -13.47 -5.59
N MET A 20 12.27 -12.39 -5.74
CA MET A 20 13.47 -12.39 -6.57
C MET A 20 14.75 -12.62 -5.73
N THR A 21 15.72 -13.34 -6.28
CA THR A 21 17.09 -13.41 -5.74
C THR A 21 17.93 -12.24 -6.27
N GLN A 22 19.04 -11.90 -5.60
CA GLN A 22 19.95 -10.86 -6.09
C GLN A 22 20.47 -11.19 -7.51
N ALA A 23 20.84 -12.46 -7.74
CA ALA A 23 21.32 -12.94 -9.04
C ALA A 23 20.25 -12.80 -10.14
N ARG A 24 18.99 -13.12 -9.82
CA ARG A 24 17.89 -12.98 -10.77
C ARG A 24 17.62 -11.52 -11.14
N LEU A 25 17.55 -10.62 -10.15
CA LEU A 25 17.35 -9.20 -10.39
C LEU A 25 18.50 -8.62 -11.21
N ALA A 26 19.74 -8.95 -10.87
CA ALA A 26 20.92 -8.51 -11.60
C ALA A 26 20.88 -8.92 -13.08
N ARG A 27 20.61 -10.21 -13.34
CA ARG A 27 20.49 -10.74 -14.70
C ARG A 27 19.38 -10.07 -15.50
N GLU A 28 18.20 -9.88 -14.90
CA GLU A 28 17.06 -9.24 -15.58
C GLU A 28 17.31 -7.74 -15.82
N ALA A 29 18.05 -7.05 -14.94
CA ALA A 29 18.36 -5.62 -15.08
C ALA A 29 19.64 -5.33 -15.88
N GLY A 30 20.33 -6.36 -16.39
CA GLY A 30 21.58 -6.19 -17.15
C GLY A 30 22.74 -5.65 -16.32
N VAL A 31 22.78 -5.92 -15.02
CA VAL A 31 23.84 -5.49 -14.10
C VAL A 31 24.51 -6.67 -13.38
N SER A 32 25.63 -6.44 -12.70
CA SER A 32 26.29 -7.49 -11.92
C SER A 32 25.56 -7.77 -10.60
N GLN A 33 25.56 -9.03 -10.15
CA GLN A 33 25.01 -9.38 -8.84
C GLN A 33 25.78 -8.74 -7.68
N SER A 34 27.09 -8.48 -7.87
CA SER A 34 27.88 -7.70 -6.91
C SER A 34 27.38 -6.26 -6.76
N LEU A 35 26.96 -5.60 -7.85
CA LEU A 35 26.40 -4.25 -7.78
C LEU A 35 25.12 -4.25 -6.92
N ILE A 36 24.19 -5.18 -7.17
CA ILE A 36 22.98 -5.34 -6.34
C ILE A 36 23.32 -5.57 -4.87
N ALA A 37 24.27 -6.47 -4.58
CA ALA A 37 24.68 -6.77 -3.21
C ALA A 37 25.25 -5.54 -2.49
N LYS A 38 26.10 -4.75 -3.17
CA LYS A 38 26.68 -3.52 -2.61
C LYS A 38 25.61 -2.45 -2.39
N ILE A 39 24.63 -2.31 -3.29
CA ILE A 39 23.52 -1.37 -3.12
C ILE A 39 22.69 -1.76 -1.88
N GLU A 40 22.30 -3.04 -1.77
CA GLU A 40 21.49 -3.53 -0.65
C GLU A 40 22.20 -3.43 0.70
N ALA A 41 23.53 -3.47 0.70
CA ALA A 41 24.37 -3.26 1.89
C ALA A 41 24.63 -1.77 2.19
N GLY A 42 24.15 -0.84 1.35
CA GLY A 42 24.40 0.59 1.50
C GLY A 42 25.84 1.01 1.22
N MET A 43 26.62 0.17 0.54
CA MET A 43 28.05 0.39 0.28
C MET A 43 28.33 1.21 -0.98
N VAL A 44 27.33 1.37 -1.85
CA VAL A 44 27.49 2.10 -3.12
C VAL A 44 26.20 2.83 -3.47
N ASP A 45 26.35 4.03 -4.01
CA ASP A 45 25.28 4.73 -4.72
C ASP A 45 25.38 4.38 -6.21
N PRO A 46 24.37 3.72 -6.80
CA PRO A 46 24.45 3.29 -8.19
C PRO A 46 24.34 4.44 -9.17
N ALA A 47 25.02 4.32 -10.31
CA ALA A 47 24.79 5.22 -11.43
C ALA A 47 23.31 5.20 -11.85
N PHE A 48 22.81 6.34 -12.33
CA PHE A 48 21.43 6.51 -12.75
C PHE A 48 20.97 5.44 -13.74
N SER A 49 21.81 5.04 -14.69
CA SER A 49 21.50 3.99 -15.68
C SER A 49 21.23 2.63 -15.03
N SER A 50 22.03 2.26 -14.02
CA SER A 50 21.82 1.03 -13.26
C SER A 50 20.56 1.09 -12.41
N LEU A 51 20.35 2.22 -11.72
CA LEU A 51 19.14 2.41 -10.90
C LEU A 51 17.87 2.39 -11.75
N LYS A 52 17.92 2.99 -12.94
CA LYS A 52 16.84 2.98 -13.93
C LYS A 52 16.52 1.57 -14.40
N ALA A 53 17.53 0.80 -14.84
CA ALA A 53 17.34 -0.57 -15.30
C ALA A 53 16.76 -1.49 -14.21
N ILE A 54 17.25 -1.35 -12.97
CA ILE A 54 16.69 -2.06 -11.81
C ILE A 54 15.22 -1.67 -11.58
N SER A 55 14.91 -0.38 -11.66
CA SER A 55 13.55 0.14 -11.44
C SER A 55 12.55 -0.37 -12.49
N GLU A 56 12.96 -0.47 -13.75
CA GLU A 56 12.15 -0.98 -14.86
C GLU A 56 11.76 -2.45 -14.66
N VAL A 57 12.72 -3.29 -14.25
CA VAL A 57 12.48 -4.71 -13.95
C VAL A 57 11.50 -4.87 -12.79
N LEU A 58 11.72 -4.13 -11.69
CA LEU A 58 10.87 -4.22 -10.51
C LEU A 58 9.44 -3.72 -10.80
N SER A 59 9.30 -2.64 -11.58
CA SER A 59 7.99 -2.05 -11.92
C SER A 59 7.18 -2.97 -12.82
N SER A 60 7.80 -3.60 -13.81
CA SER A 60 7.15 -4.54 -14.73
C SER A 60 6.56 -5.76 -14.00
N ARG A 61 7.25 -6.22 -12.94
CA ARG A 61 6.74 -7.31 -12.09
C ARG A 61 5.69 -6.87 -11.08
N ARG A 62 5.75 -5.62 -10.62
CA ARG A 62 4.72 -5.06 -9.75
C ARG A 62 3.39 -4.89 -10.48
N ALA A 63 3.41 -4.52 -11.75
CA ALA A 63 2.22 -4.45 -12.60
C ALA A 63 1.54 -5.82 -12.81
N THR A 64 2.28 -6.92 -12.68
CA THR A 64 1.71 -8.29 -12.72
C THR A 64 1.30 -8.82 -11.35
N ALA A 65 1.65 -8.13 -10.26
CA ALA A 65 1.37 -8.48 -8.88
C ALA A 65 0.50 -7.43 -8.18
N GLU A 66 -0.53 -6.92 -8.87
CA GLU A 66 -1.47 -5.97 -8.29
C GLU A 66 -2.29 -6.64 -7.18
N LYS A 67 -2.02 -6.28 -5.93
CA LYS A 67 -2.93 -6.57 -4.81
C LYS A 67 -4.22 -5.79 -5.01
N LYS A 68 -5.34 -6.49 -5.05
CA LYS A 68 -6.67 -5.90 -5.12
C LYS A 68 -7.07 -5.41 -3.73
N ALA A 69 -7.94 -4.39 -3.67
CA ALA A 69 -8.53 -3.96 -2.40
C ALA A 69 -9.21 -5.12 -1.65
N ALA A 70 -9.81 -6.06 -2.40
CA ALA A 70 -10.41 -7.28 -1.89
C ALA A 70 -9.42 -8.18 -1.10
N ASP A 71 -8.11 -8.10 -1.38
CA ASP A 71 -7.10 -8.93 -0.73
C ASP A 71 -6.71 -8.42 0.68
N VAL A 72 -7.08 -7.17 1.00
CA VAL A 72 -6.67 -6.50 2.25
C VAL A 72 -7.84 -5.89 3.03
N MET A 73 -9.02 -5.78 2.43
CA MET A 73 -10.19 -5.20 3.08
C MET A 73 -10.71 -6.09 4.21
N SER A 74 -11.31 -5.48 5.23
CA SER A 74 -12.12 -6.19 6.22
C SER A 74 -13.53 -6.42 5.65
N SER A 75 -13.98 -7.67 5.64
CA SER A 75 -15.30 -8.08 5.14
C SER A 75 -15.99 -8.99 6.15
N PRO A 76 -17.32 -8.85 6.40
CA PRO A 76 -18.20 -7.83 5.81
C PRO A 76 -17.91 -6.43 6.37
N VAL A 77 -18.12 -5.40 5.55
CA VAL A 77 -17.96 -4.00 5.97
C VAL A 77 -19.07 -3.65 6.97
N ILE A 78 -18.66 -3.13 8.13
CA ILE A 78 -19.58 -2.60 9.14
C ILE A 78 -20.00 -1.21 8.69
N SER A 79 -21.31 -0.99 8.58
CA SER A 79 -21.92 0.23 8.06
C SER A 79 -23.11 0.65 8.91
N VAL A 80 -23.57 1.88 8.71
CA VAL A 80 -24.74 2.47 9.38
C VAL A 80 -25.67 3.10 8.34
N GLN A 81 -26.97 3.17 8.61
CA GLN A 81 -27.94 3.83 7.75
C GLN A 81 -28.02 5.35 8.01
N THR A 82 -28.46 6.13 7.02
CA THR A 82 -28.69 7.59 7.16
C THR A 82 -29.66 7.95 8.28
N ALA A 83 -30.61 7.07 8.60
CA ALA A 83 -31.61 7.27 9.65
C ALA A 83 -31.13 6.86 11.07
N GLU A 84 -29.96 6.22 11.19
CA GLU A 84 -29.44 5.79 12.50
C GLU A 84 -28.95 6.96 13.35
N LYS A 85 -29.13 6.86 14.66
CA LYS A 85 -28.68 7.90 15.59
C LYS A 85 -27.17 7.85 15.74
N LEU A 86 -26.57 9.03 15.87
CA LEU A 86 -25.12 9.15 16.11
C LEU A 86 -24.65 8.38 17.36
N SER A 87 -25.48 8.31 18.40
CA SER A 87 -25.19 7.53 19.62
C SER A 87 -24.99 6.05 19.32
N ASP A 88 -25.79 5.50 18.41
CA ASP A 88 -25.77 4.08 18.05
C ASP A 88 -24.53 3.80 17.18
N CYS A 89 -24.18 4.72 16.28
CA CYS A 89 -22.93 4.70 15.52
C CYS A 89 -21.70 4.66 16.47
N ILE A 90 -21.65 5.53 17.48
CA ILE A 90 -20.55 5.59 18.45
C ILE A 90 -20.47 4.29 19.27
N ALA A 91 -21.62 3.79 19.73
CA ALA A 91 -21.68 2.53 20.46
C ALA A 91 -21.16 1.36 19.60
N LEU A 92 -21.51 1.34 18.32
CA LEU A 92 -21.06 0.32 17.36
C LEU A 92 -19.55 0.43 17.10
N MET A 93 -19.03 1.64 16.87
CA MET A 93 -17.58 1.90 16.74
C MET A 93 -16.81 1.33 17.94
N LYS A 94 -17.22 1.68 19.16
CA LYS A 94 -16.60 1.21 20.40
C LYS A 94 -16.68 -0.31 20.54
N LYS A 95 -17.84 -0.90 20.25
CA LYS A 95 -18.06 -2.36 20.32
C LYS A 95 -17.18 -3.12 19.33
N ARG A 96 -16.90 -2.53 18.16
CA ARG A 96 -16.18 -3.19 17.06
C ARG A 96 -14.71 -2.81 16.97
N GLY A 97 -14.26 -1.83 17.76
CA GLY A 97 -12.88 -1.35 17.73
C GLY A 97 -12.52 -0.65 16.42
N ILE A 98 -13.49 0.05 15.82
CA ILE A 98 -13.31 0.78 14.55
C ILE A 98 -13.59 2.27 14.78
N SER A 99 -12.86 3.13 14.09
CA SER A 99 -12.97 4.60 14.20
C SER A 99 -13.77 5.24 13.07
N GLN A 100 -14.23 4.44 12.10
CA GLN A 100 -14.96 4.94 10.93
C GLN A 100 -15.87 3.88 10.34
N MET A 101 -16.97 4.33 9.74
CA MET A 101 -17.93 3.48 9.03
C MET A 101 -18.51 4.26 7.84
N PRO A 102 -18.76 3.60 6.69
CA PRO A 102 -19.57 4.18 5.63
C PRO A 102 -21.03 4.32 6.10
N VAL A 103 -21.67 5.40 5.65
CA VAL A 103 -23.10 5.64 5.80
C VAL A 103 -23.78 5.20 4.53
N LEU A 104 -24.78 4.32 4.64
CA LEU A 104 -25.53 3.77 3.53
C LEU A 104 -26.95 4.35 3.48
N GLU A 105 -27.47 4.48 2.26
CA GLU A 105 -28.87 4.73 1.95
C GLU A 105 -29.26 3.78 0.81
N ASP A 106 -30.28 2.94 1.03
CA ASP A 106 -30.73 1.91 0.06
C ASP A 106 -29.57 1.05 -0.49
N GLY A 107 -28.63 0.69 0.38
CA GLY A 107 -27.45 -0.12 0.05
C GLY A 107 -26.36 0.62 -0.72
N ARG A 108 -26.49 1.93 -0.97
CA ARG A 108 -25.47 2.78 -1.61
C ARG A 108 -24.74 3.60 -0.56
N SER A 109 -23.41 3.70 -0.70
CA SER A 109 -22.60 4.56 0.15
C SER A 109 -22.85 6.02 -0.19
N VAL A 110 -23.38 6.79 0.75
CA VAL A 110 -23.66 8.24 0.60
C VAL A 110 -22.69 9.11 1.39
N GLY A 111 -21.85 8.50 2.23
CA GLY A 111 -20.84 9.22 2.99
C GLY A 111 -20.13 8.33 3.98
N SER A 112 -19.49 8.95 4.97
CA SER A 112 -18.81 8.25 6.06
C SER A 112 -18.92 9.04 7.34
N VAL A 113 -19.07 8.32 8.45
CA VAL A 113 -18.92 8.87 9.80
C VAL A 113 -17.57 8.43 10.36
N THR A 114 -16.82 9.38 10.93
CA THR A 114 -15.52 9.13 11.54
C THR A 114 -15.52 9.71 12.96
N GLU A 115 -14.80 9.05 13.86
CA GLU A 115 -14.59 9.53 15.23
C GLU A 115 -14.06 10.97 15.26
N SER A 116 -13.06 11.27 14.42
CA SER A 116 -12.48 12.61 14.28
C SER A 116 -13.49 13.65 13.81
N GLY A 117 -14.37 13.28 12.85
CA GLY A 117 -15.43 14.14 12.38
C GLY A 117 -16.46 14.46 13.47
N ILE A 118 -16.82 13.47 14.30
CA ILE A 118 -17.70 13.68 15.45
C ILE A 118 -17.07 14.64 16.46
N LEU A 119 -15.80 14.43 16.81
CA LEU A 119 -15.10 15.28 17.78
C LEU A 119 -15.00 16.74 17.32
N THR A 120 -14.84 16.96 16.01
CA THR A 120 -14.76 18.31 15.42
C THR A 120 -16.08 19.08 15.58
N LEU A 121 -17.23 18.39 15.61
CA LEU A 121 -18.55 19.02 15.78
C LEU A 121 -18.89 19.33 17.24
N LEU A 122 -18.09 18.84 18.19
CA LEU A 122 -18.28 19.05 19.63
C LEU A 122 -17.30 20.07 20.22
N ALA A 123 -16.33 20.53 19.43
CA ALA A 123 -15.32 21.52 19.80
C ALA A 123 -15.78 22.94 19.41
#